data_AF-A0A916AZ57-F1
#
_entry.id   AF-A0A916AZ57-F1
#
_cell.length_a   1.000
_cell.length_b   1.000
_cell.length_c   1.000
_cell.angle_alpha   90.00
_cell.angle_beta   90.00
_cell.angle_gamma   90.00
#
_symmetry.space_group_name_H-M   'P 1'
#
loop_
_entity.id
_entity.type
_entity.pdbx_description
1 polymer ?
#
loop_
_entity_poly.entity_id
_entity_poly.type
_entity_poly.pdbx_seq_one_letter_code
_entity_poly.pdbx_strand_id
1 'polypeptide(L)' 'PVGKETGETNHVERWNNTLRQHLSRFVRKTLSFS' A
#
# COMPACT_ATOMS: atom_id res chain seq x y z
N PRO A 1 -19.56 15.97 -5.15
CA PRO A 1 -18.96 15.96 -3.80
C PRO A 1 -19.03 14.55 -3.19
N VAL A 2 -17.88 13.89 -3.03
CA VAL A 2 -17.78 12.64 -2.28
C VAL A 2 -18.02 12.98 -0.80
N GLY A 3 -18.89 12.23 -0.12
CA GLY A 3 -19.30 12.50 1.26
C GLY A 3 -18.12 12.39 2.23
N LYS A 4 -18.20 13.06 3.39
CA LYS A 4 -17.15 13.04 4.42
C LYS A 4 -16.83 11.62 4.93
N GLU A 5 -17.77 10.70 4.78
CA GLU A 5 -17.65 9.27 5.08
C GLU A 5 -17.00 8.42 3.98
N THR A 6 -16.90 8.92 2.75
CA THR A 6 -16.37 8.17 1.59
C THR A 6 -14.85 8.35 1.38
N GLY A 7 -14.17 9.05 2.30
CA GLY A 7 -12.74 9.34 2.25
C GLY A 7 -11.85 8.51 3.18
N GLU A 8 -12.38 8.02 4.29
CA GLU A 8 -11.62 7.24 5.30
C GLU A 8 -11.03 5.95 4.70
N THR A 9 -11.81 5.22 3.91
CA THR A 9 -11.33 4.03 3.18
C THR A 9 -10.32 4.39 2.10
N ASN A 10 -10.48 5.53 1.42
CA ASN A 10 -9.55 6.00 0.40
C ASN A 10 -8.17 6.32 1.01
N HIS A 11 -8.11 6.87 2.23
CA HIS A 11 -6.85 7.10 2.93
C HIS A 11 -6.15 5.77 3.26
N VAL A 12 -6.89 4.78 3.77
CA VAL A 12 -6.36 3.46 4.09
C VAL A 12 -5.93 2.69 2.83
N GLU A 13 -6.72 2.72 1.77
CA GLU A 13 -6.41 2.09 0.48
C GLU A 13 -5.18 2.72 -0.19
N ARG A 14 -5.08 4.06 -0.16
CA ARG A 14 -3.91 4.78 -0.64
C ARG A 14 -2.67 4.43 0.16
N TRP A 15 -2.78 4.40 1.49
CA TRP A 15 -1.68 4.04 2.37
C TRP A 15 -1.22 2.59 2.14
N ASN A 16 -2.15 1.64 2.04
CA ASN A 16 -1.88 0.24 1.72
C ASN A 16 -1.16 0.09 0.38
N ASN A 17 -1.57 0.84 -0.65
CA ASN A 17 -0.91 0.84 -1.95
C ASN A 17 0.51 1.41 -1.88
N THR A 18 0.73 2.50 -1.13
CA THR A 18 2.07 3.06 -0.90
C THR A 18 2.97 2.06 -0.17
N LEU A 19 2.46 1.44 0.89
CA LEU A 19 3.18 0.43 1.66
C LEU A 19 3.57 -0.76 0.77
N ARG A 20 2.64 -1.26 -0.05
CA ARG A 20 2.88 -2.37 -0.99
C ARG A 20 3.98 -2.07 -1.99
N GLN A 21 3.97 -0.87 -2.58
CA GLN A 21 5.01 -0.46 -3.53
C GLN A 21 6.38 -0.38 -2.87
N HIS A 22 6.45 0.17 -1.66
CA HIS A 22 7.71 0.29 -0.92
C HIS A 22 8.26 -1.07 -0.50
N LEU A 23 7.41 -1.94 0.07
CA LEU A 23 7.80 -3.27 0.56
C LEU A 23 8.19 -4.25 -0.55
N SER A 24 7.69 -4.07 -1.77
CA SER A 24 7.99 -4.95 -2.91
C SER A 24 9.50 -5.12 -3.20
N ARG A 25 10.29 -4.07 -2.98
CA ARG A 25 11.75 -4.08 -3.17
C ARG A 25 12.47 -4.88 -2.08
N PHE A 26 11.95 -4.86 -0.86
CA PHE A 26 12.52 -5.59 0.27
C PHE A 26 12.24 -7.09 0.12
N VAL A 27 11.00 -7.46 -0.20
CA VAL A 27 10.59 -8.85 -0.43
C VAL A 27 11.46 -9.54 -1.50
N ARG A 28 11.74 -8.87 -2.62
CA ARG A 28 12.62 -9.42 -3.68
C ARG A 28 14.05 -9.66 -3.20
N LYS A 29 14.59 -8.82 -2.33
CA LYS A 29 15.95 -8.98 -1.81
C LYS A 29 16.03 -10.06 -0.73
N THR A 30 15.01 -10.16 0.11
CA THR A 30 15.02 -11.10 1.26
C THR A 30 14.58 -12.51 0.89
N LEU A 31 13.74 -12.68 -0.14
CA LEU A 31 13.26 -14.00 -0.58
C LEU A 31 13.93 -14.50 -1.88
N SER A 32 15.01 -13.85 -2.33
CA SER A 32 15.84 -14.40 -3.39
C SER A 32 16.68 -15.56 -2.84
N PHE A 33 16.10 -16.75 -2.76
CA PHE A 33 16.86 -17.99 -2.58
C PHE A 33 17.38 -18.42 -3.95
N SER A 34 18.70 -18.48 -4.10
CA SER A 34 19.40 -19.02 -5.29
C SER A 34 19.64 -20.51 -5.13
#